data_AF-A0AA38KFW1-F1
#
_entry.id   AF-A0AA38KFW1-F1
#
_cell.length_a   1.000
_cell.length_b   1.000
_cell.length_c   1.000
_cell.angle_alpha   90.00
_cell.angle_beta   90.00
_cell.angle_gamma   90.00
#
_symmetry.space_group_name_H-M   'P 1'
#
loop_
_entity.id
_entity.type
_entity.pdbx_description
1 polymer ?
#
loop_
_entity_poly.entity_id
_entity_poly.type
_entity_poly.pdbx_seq_one_letter_code
_entity_poly.pdbx_strand_id
1 'polypeptide(L)'
;MLVVDPSSSRCDICLDPFEWNSTDRTPHIINCGHVFCAECLHQVFPTRCPLCRELFEPSEVRKLYVEPSEVRKLYVEPSEIRKLHVESCSDDDKEEVILLKQLISVHDSSEEEILRLRIRVDTWLAARTLDEVCADSEML
;
A
#
# COMPACT_ATOMS: atom_id res chain seq x y z
N MET A 1 -1.65 -2.59 14.14
CA MET A 1 -0.91 -2.73 12.86
C MET A 1 -0.14 -1.45 12.67
N LEU A 2 1.18 -1.46 12.83
CA LEU A 2 2.03 -0.31 12.51
C LEU A 2 2.24 -0.32 10.99
N VAL A 3 1.59 0.62 10.30
CA VAL A 3 1.76 0.80 8.86
C VAL A 3 2.89 1.79 8.65
N VAL A 4 3.99 1.33 8.04
CA VAL A 4 5.08 2.21 7.61
C VAL A 4 4.80 2.61 6.16
N ASP A 5 4.24 3.79 5.97
CA ASP A 5 4.03 4.42 4.67
C ASP A 5 5.28 5.19 4.21
N PRO A 6 5.82 4.93 3.00
CA PRO A 6 7.00 5.62 2.47
C PRO A 6 6.88 7.14 2.34
N SER A 7 5.65 7.65 2.24
CA SER A 7 5.36 9.06 1.96
C SER A 7 5.23 9.92 3.22
N SER A 8 4.82 9.31 4.32
CA SER A 8 4.37 10.02 5.52
C SER A 8 5.01 9.54 6.82
N SER A 9 5.65 8.37 6.82
CA SER A 9 6.28 7.84 8.03
C SER A 9 7.59 8.56 8.33
N ARG A 10 7.79 8.86 9.62
CA ARG A 10 8.92 9.62 10.14
C ARG A 10 9.53 8.89 11.32
N CYS A 11 10.78 9.22 11.61
CA CYS A 11 11.45 8.70 12.80
C CYS A 11 10.98 9.43 14.06
N ASP A 12 10.60 8.72 15.12
CA ASP A 12 10.15 9.33 16.39
C ASP A 12 11.26 10.00 17.23
N ILE A 13 12.52 9.92 16.79
CA ILE A 13 13.67 10.55 17.48
C ILE A 13 14.02 11.88 16.82
N CYS A 14 14.36 11.88 15.52
CA CYS A 14 14.72 13.09 14.79
C CYS A 14 13.53 13.80 14.14
N LEU A 15 12.36 13.16 14.09
CA LEU A 15 11.14 13.66 13.44
C LEU A 15 11.26 13.85 11.92
N ASP A 16 12.33 13.33 11.33
CA ASP A 16 12.57 13.43 9.89
C ASP A 16 11.90 12.29 9.12
N PRO A 17 11.48 12.53 7.86
CA PRO A 17 10.99 11.49 6.96
C PRO A 17 11.98 10.36 6.77
N PHE A 18 11.46 9.14 6.64
CA PHE A 18 12.29 8.03 6.18
C PHE A 18 12.65 8.21 4.70
N GLU A 19 13.89 7.86 4.36
CA GLU A 19 14.36 7.84 2.97
C GLU A 19 14.91 6.45 2.64
N TRP A 20 14.71 6.00 1.41
CA TRP A 20 15.22 4.70 0.94
C TRP A 20 16.46 4.82 0.06
N ASN A 21 16.82 6.04 -0.35
CA ASN A 21 17.96 6.33 -1.22
C ASN A 21 19.26 6.61 -0.45
N SER A 22 19.17 6.95 0.84
CA SER A 22 20.31 7.17 1.73
C SER A 22 20.42 6.01 2.72
N THR A 23 21.61 5.74 3.27
CA THR A 23 21.77 4.67 4.28
C THR A 23 21.22 5.08 5.63
N ASP A 24 21.38 6.35 5.99
CA ASP A 24 21.26 6.83 7.37
C ASP A 24 19.81 7.05 7.78
N ARG A 25 18.97 7.47 6.83
CA ARG A 25 17.55 7.76 7.04
C ARG A 25 16.63 6.57 6.75
N THR A 26 17.19 5.40 6.43
CA THR A 26 16.38 4.22 6.18
C THR A 26 15.71 3.71 7.46
N PRO A 27 14.44 3.27 7.38
CA PRO A 27 13.73 2.75 8.54
C PRO A 27 14.33 1.41 8.95
N HIS A 28 14.53 1.24 10.25
CA HIS A 28 15.04 0.04 10.88
C HIS A 28 14.13 -0.36 12.04
N ILE A 29 13.83 -1.64 12.13
CA ILE A 29 13.08 -2.25 13.23
C ILE A 29 14.03 -2.87 14.24
N ILE A 30 13.68 -2.75 15.52
CA ILE A 30 14.35 -3.44 16.63
C ILE A 30 13.45 -4.56 17.19
N ASN A 31 13.99 -5.42 18.06
CA ASN A 31 13.31 -6.61 18.59
C ASN A 31 11.92 -6.36 19.21
N CYS A 32 11.70 -5.20 19.82
CA CYS A 32 10.41 -4.82 20.40
C CYS A 32 9.37 -4.30 19.36
N GLY A 33 9.73 -4.25 18.09
CA GLY A 33 8.85 -3.89 16.97
C GLY A 33 8.75 -2.39 16.65
N HIS A 34 9.43 -1.51 17.40
CA HIS A 34 9.47 -0.09 17.11
C HIS A 34 10.46 0.23 15.97
N VAL A 35 10.16 1.29 15.21
CA VAL A 35 10.90 1.65 13.99
C VAL A 35 11.53 3.03 14.12
N PHE A 36 12.82 3.15 13.80
CA PHE A 36 13.58 4.40 13.83
C PHE A 36 14.53 4.45 12.63
N CYS A 37 15.12 5.61 12.32
CA CYS A 37 16.14 5.65 11.28
C CYS A 37 17.46 5.04 11.76
N ALA A 38 18.29 4.59 10.82
CA ALA A 38 19.58 3.97 11.11
C ALA A 38 20.46 4.89 11.96
N GLU A 39 20.55 6.17 11.58
CA GLU A 39 21.35 7.18 12.26
C GLU A 39 20.97 7.30 13.74
N CYS A 40 19.69 7.43 14.05
CA CYS A 40 19.24 7.59 15.42
C CYS A 40 19.49 6.32 16.25
N LEU A 41 19.33 5.12 15.69
CA LEU A 41 19.65 3.88 16.41
C LEU A 41 21.13 3.75 16.78
N HIS A 42 22.04 4.24 15.93
CA HIS A 42 23.48 4.24 16.25
C HIS A 42 23.85 5.21 17.37
N GLN A 43 23.05 6.26 17.59
CA GLN A 43 23.31 7.29 18.61
C GLN A 43 22.61 6.99 19.95
N VAL A 44 21.67 6.04 19.99
CA VAL A 44 20.95 5.68 21.22
C VAL A 44 21.88 4.90 22.17
N PHE A 45 22.22 5.53 23.29
CA PHE A 45 22.94 4.91 24.39
C PHE A 45 22.27 5.24 25.74
N PRO A 46 21.99 4.24 26.61
CA PRO A 46 22.16 2.80 26.40
C PRO A 46 21.22 2.25 25.31
N THR A 47 21.48 1.05 24.78
CA THR A 47 20.67 0.39 23.74
C THR A 47 19.29 -0.05 24.26
N ARG A 48 18.44 0.94 24.53
CA ARG A 48 17.06 0.80 24.98
C ARG A 48 16.14 1.53 24.02
N CYS A 49 15.04 0.89 23.66
CA CYS A 49 14.02 1.50 22.81
C CYS A 49 13.53 2.82 23.44
N PRO A 50 13.57 3.96 22.72
CA PRO A 50 13.05 5.23 23.23
C PRO A 50 11.56 5.24 23.56
N LEU A 51 10.77 4.31 22.98
CA LEU A 51 9.33 4.24 23.16
C LEU A 51 8.90 3.29 24.29
N CYS A 52 9.37 2.04 24.30
CA CYS A 52 8.97 1.05 25.31
C CYS A 52 10.06 0.70 26.34
N ARG A 53 11.28 1.23 26.18
CA ARG A 53 12.46 1.02 27.06
C ARG A 53 13.01 -0.40 27.11
N GLU A 54 12.52 -1.30 26.26
CA GLU A 54 13.06 -2.65 26.10
C GLU A 54 14.49 -2.60 25.57
N LEU A 55 15.34 -3.50 26.07
CA LEU A 55 16.72 -3.64 25.62
C LEU A 55 16.75 -4.27 24.23
N PHE A 56 17.61 -3.74 23.36
CA PHE A 56 17.87 -4.33 22.07
C PHE A 56 19.36 -4.50 21.84
N GLU A 57 19.74 -5.51 21.07
CA GLU A 57 21.10 -5.67 20.60
C GLU A 57 21.30 -5.03 19.23
N PRO A 58 22.43 -4.36 18.96
CA PRO A 58 22.73 -3.82 17.63
C PRO A 58 22.69 -4.87 16.50
N SER A 59 22.98 -6.13 16.82
CA SER A 59 22.90 -7.30 15.93
C SER A 59 21.47 -7.63 15.46
N GLU A 60 20.46 -7.22 16.23
CA GLU A 60 19.04 -7.49 15.97
C GLU A 60 18.36 -6.36 15.17
N VAL A 61 19.07 -5.26 14.91
CA VAL A 61 18.55 -4.14 14.13
C VAL A 61 18.44 -4.56 12.66
N ARG A 62 17.22 -4.49 12.09
CA ARG A 62 16.96 -4.89 10.69
C ARG A 62 16.42 -3.73 9.87
N LYS A 63 16.99 -3.50 8.69
CA LYS A 63 16.46 -2.54 7.70
C LYS A 63 15.12 -3.03 7.18
N LEU A 64 14.12 -2.14 7.16
CA LEU A 64 12.83 -2.41 6.54
C LEU A 64 12.84 -1.98 5.07
N TYR A 65 12.45 -2.92 4.21
CA TYR A 65 12.15 -2.64 2.80
C TYR A 65 10.65 -2.48 2.66
N VAL A 66 10.24 -1.34 2.12
CA VAL A 66 8.84 -1.04 1.83
C VAL A 66 8.76 -0.76 0.35
N GLU A 67 7.98 -1.57 -0.37
CA GLU A 67 7.68 -1.26 -1.77
C GLU A 67 6.84 0.02 -1.80
N PRO A 68 7.24 1.04 -2.58
CA PRO A 68 6.38 2.18 -2.82
C PRO A 68 5.12 1.66 -3.49
N SER A 69 4.04 1.55 -2.72
CA SER A 69 2.75 1.27 -3.29
C SER A 69 2.36 2.50 -4.10
N GLU A 70 2.22 2.35 -5.41
CA GLU A 70 1.71 3.36 -6.36
C GLU A 70 0.24 3.76 -6.06
N VAL A 71 -0.22 3.57 -4.83
CA VAL A 71 -1.57 3.92 -4.34
C VAL A 71 -1.60 5.43 -4.17
N ARG A 72 -1.78 6.06 -5.33
CA ARG A 72 -2.32 7.38 -5.62
C ARG A 72 -2.68 8.15 -4.36
N LYS A 73 -1.83 9.14 -4.07
CA LYS A 73 -2.11 10.37 -3.32
C LYS A 73 -3.56 10.84 -3.60
N LEU A 74 -4.52 10.40 -2.79
CA LEU A 74 -5.92 10.84 -2.86
C LEU A 74 -6.19 12.12 -2.08
N TYR A 75 -5.16 12.74 -1.53
CA TYR A 75 -5.23 14.09 -0.98
C TYR A 75 -4.60 15.05 -1.99
N VAL A 76 -5.38 15.42 -3.00
CA VAL A 76 -5.06 16.53 -3.90
C VAL A 76 -5.91 17.72 -3.48
N GLU A 77 -5.24 18.76 -2.97
CA GLU A 77 -5.80 20.11 -2.82
C GLU A 77 -6.45 20.55 -4.15
N PRO A 78 -7.66 21.15 -4.16
CA PRO A 78 -8.46 21.37 -5.36
C PRO A 78 -7.87 22.27 -6.48
N SER A 79 -6.64 22.78 -6.37
CA SER A 79 -6.17 23.93 -7.16
C SER A 79 -5.09 23.64 -8.21
N GLU A 80 -4.44 22.47 -8.25
CA GLU A 80 -3.32 22.23 -9.18
C GLU A 80 -3.46 20.96 -10.05
N ILE A 81 -4.62 20.77 -10.68
CA ILE A 81 -4.76 19.78 -11.77
C ILE A 81 -4.05 20.31 -13.02
N ARG A 82 -2.72 20.20 -13.04
CA ARG A 82 -1.94 20.22 -14.28
C ARG A 82 -1.19 18.91 -14.42
N LYS A 83 -1.82 18.01 -15.19
CA LYS A 83 -1.18 16.97 -16.01
C LYS A 83 -0.17 16.09 -15.28
N LEU A 84 -0.67 15.08 -14.59
CA LEU A 84 0.05 13.80 -14.53
C LEU A 84 -0.81 12.77 -15.27
N HIS A 85 -0.27 12.34 -16.41
CA HIS A 85 -0.85 11.37 -17.32
C HIS A 85 -1.15 10.07 -16.58
N VAL A 86 -2.43 9.74 -16.43
CA VAL A 86 -2.86 8.33 -16.42
C VAL A 86 -3.07 7.99 -17.89
N GLU A 87 -2.04 7.44 -18.53
CA GLU A 87 -2.23 6.77 -19.81
C GLU A 87 -3.14 5.56 -19.55
N SER A 88 -4.39 5.70 -20.02
CA SER A 88 -5.39 4.67 -20.28
C SER A 88 -5.53 3.54 -19.24
N CYS A 89 -6.33 3.75 -18.19
CA CYS A 89 -7.18 2.65 -17.74
C CYS A 89 -8.27 2.49 -18.79
N SER A 90 -8.34 1.31 -19.40
CA SER A 90 -9.48 0.90 -20.23
C SER A 90 -10.77 1.08 -19.41
N ASP A 91 -11.91 1.22 -20.08
CA ASP A 91 -13.18 1.30 -19.34
C ASP A 91 -13.43 0.03 -18.50
N ASP A 92 -12.84 -1.10 -18.89
CA ASP A 92 -12.84 -2.36 -18.15
C ASP A 92 -12.06 -2.29 -16.83
N ASP A 93 -10.91 -1.60 -16.82
CA ASP A 93 -10.10 -1.43 -15.60
C ASP A 93 -10.83 -0.58 -14.54
N LYS A 94 -11.71 0.34 -14.98
CA LYS A 94 -12.53 1.16 -14.07
C LYS A 94 -13.65 0.35 -13.45
N GLU A 95 -14.32 -0.50 -14.24
CA GLU A 95 -15.41 -1.35 -13.77
C GLU A 95 -14.90 -2.42 -12.79
N GLU A 96 -13.72 -3.00 -13.04
CA GLU A 96 -13.06 -3.94 -12.12
C GLU A 96 -12.90 -3.36 -10.71
N VAL A 97 -12.34 -2.15 -10.65
CA VAL A 97 -12.09 -1.44 -9.38
C VAL A 97 -13.39 -1.11 -8.65
N ILE A 98 -14.47 -0.84 -9.39
CA ILE A 98 -15.80 -0.57 -8.81
C ILE A 98 -16.38 -1.84 -8.18
N LEU A 99 -16.35 -2.96 -8.89
CA LEU A 99 -16.88 -4.24 -8.40
C LEU A 99 -16.12 -4.73 -7.16
N LEU A 100 -14.78 -4.62 -7.16
CA LEU A 100 -13.96 -4.99 -6.00
C LEU A 100 -14.31 -4.18 -4.75
N LYS A 101 -14.48 -2.86 -4.89
CA LYS A 101 -14.91 -2.00 -3.77
C LYS A 101 -16.29 -2.41 -3.24
N GLN A 102 -17.23 -2.70 -4.14
CA GLN A 102 -18.57 -3.13 -3.77
C GLN A 102 -18.54 -4.47 -3.01
N LEU A 103 -17.77 -5.45 -3.48
CA LEU A 103 -17.60 -6.76 -2.81
C LEU A 103 -17.06 -6.64 -1.39
N ILE A 104 -16.11 -5.73 -1.15
CA ILE A 104 -15.56 -5.48 0.19
C ILE A 104 -16.62 -4.89 1.12
N SER A 105 -17.50 -4.02 0.60
CA SER A 105 -18.50 -3.30 1.39
C SER A 105 -19.84 -4.02 1.60
N VAL A 106 -20.10 -5.12 0.90
CA VAL A 106 -21.45 -5.74 0.83
C VAL A 106 -21.81 -6.60 2.05
N HIS A 107 -20.91 -6.78 3.02
CA HIS A 107 -21.10 -7.74 4.13
C HIS A 107 -22.30 -7.43 5.05
N ASP A 108 -22.73 -6.17 5.12
CA ASP A 108 -23.87 -5.72 5.95
C ASP A 108 -25.12 -5.39 5.09
N SER A 109 -25.08 -5.70 3.80
CA SER A 109 -26.19 -5.44 2.88
C SER A 109 -27.26 -6.55 2.93
N SER A 110 -28.45 -6.25 2.41
CA SER A 110 -29.52 -7.24 2.30
C SER A 110 -29.15 -8.37 1.33
N GLU A 111 -29.76 -9.55 1.52
CA GLU A 111 -29.55 -10.71 0.65
C GLU A 111 -29.84 -10.39 -0.83
N GLU A 112 -30.85 -9.55 -1.09
CA GLU A 112 -31.17 -9.08 -2.43
C GLU A 112 -30.04 -8.25 -3.07
N GLU A 113 -29.39 -7.39 -2.28
CA GLU A 113 -28.28 -6.56 -2.75
C GLU A 113 -27.02 -7.39 -3.02
N ILE A 114 -26.76 -8.38 -2.16
CA ILE A 114 -25.67 -9.37 -2.36
C ILE A 114 -25.90 -10.15 -3.66
N LEU A 115 -27.12 -10.63 -3.89
CA LEU A 115 -27.48 -11.37 -5.11
C LEU A 115 -27.34 -10.50 -6.37
N ARG A 116 -27.79 -9.24 -6.32
CA ARG A 116 -27.62 -8.28 -7.44
C ARG A 116 -26.15 -8.04 -7.74
N LEU A 117 -25.32 -7.84 -6.72
CA LEU A 117 -23.89 -7.64 -6.90
C LEU A 117 -23.22 -8.87 -7.50
N ARG A 118 -23.56 -10.06 -7.01
CA ARG A 118 -23.05 -11.33 -7.55
C ARG A 118 -23.36 -11.50 -9.04
N ILE A 119 -24.62 -11.26 -9.44
CA ILE A 119 -25.02 -11.33 -10.86
C ILE A 119 -24.20 -10.36 -11.71
N ARG A 120 -23.97 -9.13 -11.20
CA ARG A 120 -23.17 -8.13 -11.89
C ARG A 120 -21.72 -8.58 -12.08
N VAL A 121 -21.11 -9.14 -11.03
CA VAL A 121 -19.74 -9.68 -11.08
C VAL A 121 -19.66 -10.87 -12.05
N ASP A 122 -20.60 -11.81 -11.99
CA ASP A 122 -20.63 -12.98 -12.88
C ASP A 122 -20.77 -12.57 -14.36
N THR A 123 -21.60 -11.56 -14.65
CA THR A 123 -21.77 -11.02 -16.01
C THR A 123 -20.48 -10.37 -16.52
N TRP A 124 -19.82 -9.60 -15.65
CA TRP A 124 -18.57 -8.92 -15.97
C TRP A 124 -17.41 -9.91 -16.21
N LEU A 125 -17.30 -10.95 -15.38
CA LEU A 125 -16.33 -12.03 -15.59
C LEU A 125 -16.60 -12.80 -16.89
N ALA A 126 -17.86 -13.11 -17.18
CA ALA A 126 -18.24 -13.83 -18.40
C ALA A 126 -17.84 -13.08 -19.68
N ALA A 127 -18.02 -11.75 -19.70
CA ALA A 127 -17.59 -10.92 -20.82
C ALA A 127 -16.08 -11.02 -21.09
N ARG A 128 -15.26 -11.02 -20.02
CA ARG A 128 -13.80 -11.10 -20.13
C ARG A 128 -13.30 -12.51 -20.50
N THR A 129 -13.99 -13.56 -20.08
CA THR A 129 -13.65 -14.93 -20.50
C THR A 129 -13.92 -15.19 -21.99
N LEU A 130 -14.82 -14.44 -22.63
CA LEU A 130 -15.09 -14.56 -24.06
C LEU A 130 -14.03 -13.87 -24.92
N ASP A 131 -13.42 -12.79 -24.42
CA ASP A 131 -12.34 -12.08 -25.11
C ASP A 131 -11.05 -12.92 -25.16
N GLU A 132 -10.78 -13.76 -24.15
CA GLU A 132 -9.66 -14.71 -24.16
C GLU A 132 -9.85 -15.84 -25.19
N VAL A 133 -11.08 -16.28 -25.46
CA VAL A 133 -11.37 -17.34 -26.45
C VAL A 133 -11.32 -16.83 -27.90
N CYS A 134 -11.60 -15.55 -28.13
CA CYS A 134 -11.48 -14.92 -29.46
C CYS A 134 -10.01 -14.65 -29.84
N ALA A 135 -9.13 -14.38 -28.88
CA ALA A 135 -7.70 -14.16 -29.13
C ALA A 135 -6.98 -15.44 -29.64
N ASP A 136 -7.47 -16.63 -29.27
CA ASP A 136 -6.90 -17.91 -29.71
C ASP A 136 -7.46 -18.41 -31.06
N SER A 137 -8.53 -17.81 -31.59
CA SER A 137 -9.14 -18.24 -32.88
C SER A 137 -8.62 -17.52 -34.13
N GLU A 138 -7.79 -16.48 -34.01
CA GLU A 138 -7.15 -15.81 -35.16
C GLU A 138 -5.78 -16.43 -35.54
N MET A 139 -5.39 -17.55 -34.93
CA MET A 139 -4.12 -18.25 -35.17
C MET A 139 -4.27 -19.65 -35.79
N LEU A 140 -5.32 -19.88 -36.59
CA LEU A 140 -5.44 -21.08 -37.45
C LEU A 140 -5.88 -20.73 -38.87
#